data_AF-A0A0B8T046-F1
#
_entry.id   AF-A0A0B8T046-F1
#
_cell.length_a   1.000
_cell.length_b   1.000
_cell.length_c   1.000
_cell.angle_alpha   90.00
_cell.angle_beta   90.00
_cell.angle_gamma   90.00
#
_symmetry.space_group_name_H-M   'P 1'
#
loop_
_entity.id
_entity.type
_entity.pdbx_description
1 polymer ?
#
loop_
_entity_poly.entity_id
_entity_poly.type
_entity_poly.pdbx_seq_one_letter_code
_entity_poly.pdbx_strand_id
1 'polypeptide(L)'
;MQKFHSIATDRYIPLSFDNAYLFSQYDRISNFLVFNLDKTYRNFLAKPVKSNYEIDWYSVHTDLQPIEQSDHREFGLKQYWLVFEELQKQVEELLRSNDSNVQYWGAILKTVLNPEDNLIFTNGKDISIVWGWKFENNQNSKPNLLIDNVPDALLPPQIPIEEPKLDIEKQPMTAKTQTEKMVSDESNTDAAPRHAYFSPTIEQQDIAVAATKKARLLTFLKYIAVTYWWVLILLLVLICLVFFFKSLTIKS
;
A
#
# COMPACT_ATOMS: atom_id res chain seq x y z
N MET A 1 -6.46 -17.30 -10.69
CA MET A 1 -7.02 -16.45 -9.63
C MET A 1 -8.52 -16.60 -9.65
N GLN A 2 -9.17 -16.55 -8.49
CA GLN A 2 -10.61 -16.68 -8.34
C GLN A 2 -11.21 -15.42 -7.71
N LYS A 3 -12.44 -15.08 -8.12
CA LYS A 3 -13.21 -13.98 -7.53
C LYS A 3 -13.59 -14.35 -6.10
N PHE A 4 -13.35 -13.45 -5.15
CA PHE A 4 -13.74 -13.65 -3.75
C PHE A 4 -14.48 -12.47 -3.13
N HIS A 5 -14.41 -11.28 -3.74
CA HIS A 5 -15.08 -10.09 -3.25
C HIS A 5 -15.55 -9.20 -4.39
N SER A 6 -16.63 -8.43 -4.16
CA SER A 6 -17.14 -7.46 -5.11
C SER A 6 -17.79 -6.28 -4.39
N ILE A 7 -17.66 -5.09 -4.97
CA ILE A 7 -18.35 -3.88 -4.52
C ILE A 7 -19.02 -3.18 -5.70
N ALA A 8 -20.10 -2.45 -5.40
CA ALA A 8 -20.68 -1.51 -6.34
C ALA A 8 -19.84 -0.21 -6.41
N THR A 9 -19.61 0.28 -7.63
CA THR A 9 -18.75 1.44 -7.93
C THR A 9 -19.32 2.79 -7.46
N ASP A 10 -20.61 2.85 -7.15
CA ASP A 10 -21.32 4.06 -6.69
C ASP A 10 -21.21 4.29 -5.19
N ARG A 11 -20.78 3.29 -4.42
CA ARG A 11 -20.69 3.35 -2.95
C ARG A 11 -19.38 3.93 -2.43
N TYR A 12 -18.31 3.84 -3.22
CA TYR A 12 -16.96 4.14 -2.75
C TYR A 12 -16.20 5.02 -3.74
N ILE A 13 -15.31 5.85 -3.20
CA ILE A 13 -14.47 6.75 -4.02
C ILE A 13 -13.20 5.98 -4.42
N PRO A 14 -12.90 5.81 -5.72
CA PRO A 14 -11.66 5.15 -6.14
C PRO A 14 -10.43 5.98 -5.74
N LEU A 15 -9.37 5.31 -5.30
CA LEU A 15 -8.08 5.93 -5.05
C LEU A 15 -7.41 6.33 -6.37
N SER A 16 -6.84 7.52 -6.39
CA SER A 16 -6.13 8.05 -7.55
C SER A 16 -4.84 8.74 -7.14
N PHE A 17 -3.82 8.61 -7.97
CA PHE A 17 -2.57 9.33 -7.86
C PHE A 17 -2.20 9.88 -9.23
N ASP A 18 -1.78 11.15 -9.28
CA ASP A 18 -1.40 11.85 -10.52
C ASP A 18 -2.38 11.63 -11.70
N ASN A 19 -3.67 11.88 -11.44
CA ASN A 19 -4.77 11.76 -12.41
C ASN A 19 -5.09 10.34 -12.93
N ALA A 20 -4.46 9.30 -12.39
CA ALA A 20 -4.77 7.92 -12.73
C ALA A 20 -5.39 7.18 -11.54
N TYR A 21 -6.36 6.30 -11.80
CA TYR A 21 -6.90 5.43 -10.75
C TYR A 21 -5.91 4.31 -10.45
N LEU A 22 -5.59 4.12 -9.18
CA LEU A 22 -4.55 3.17 -8.78
C LEU A 22 -4.92 1.71 -9.09
N PHE A 23 -6.21 1.36 -9.01
CA PHE A 23 -6.68 0.02 -9.37
C PHE A 23 -6.34 -0.38 -10.81
N SER A 24 -6.31 0.60 -11.74
CA SER A 24 -5.96 0.36 -13.14
C SER A 24 -4.47 0.06 -13.35
N GLN A 25 -3.65 0.33 -12.34
CA GLN A 25 -2.21 0.11 -12.35
C GLN A 25 -1.78 -1.12 -11.55
N TYR A 26 -2.70 -2.05 -11.25
CA TYR A 26 -2.42 -3.24 -10.45
C TYR A 26 -1.15 -3.98 -10.88
N ASP A 27 -1.02 -4.29 -12.17
CA ASP A 27 0.13 -5.08 -12.65
C ASP A 27 1.45 -4.30 -12.45
N ARG A 28 1.45 -2.97 -12.61
CA ARG A 28 2.63 -2.13 -12.35
C ARG A 28 2.99 -2.09 -10.87
N ILE A 29 2.01 -1.88 -10.00
CA ILE A 29 2.21 -1.82 -8.54
C ILE A 29 2.65 -3.18 -8.01
N SER A 30 1.97 -4.26 -8.40
CA SER A 30 2.30 -5.63 -7.98
C SER A 30 3.71 -6.03 -8.44
N ASN A 31 4.09 -5.71 -9.67
CA ASN A 31 5.45 -5.95 -10.15
C ASN A 31 6.46 -5.10 -9.39
N PHE A 32 6.16 -3.83 -9.10
CA PHE A 32 7.05 -2.99 -8.33
C PHE A 32 7.35 -3.62 -6.96
N LEU A 33 6.30 -4.02 -6.21
CA LEU A 33 6.45 -4.70 -4.92
C LEU A 33 7.33 -5.95 -5.02
N VAL A 34 7.09 -6.81 -6.02
CA VAL A 34 7.78 -8.11 -6.14
C VAL A 34 9.25 -7.97 -6.59
N PHE A 35 9.55 -7.02 -7.48
CA PHE A 35 10.88 -6.91 -8.09
C PHE A 35 11.79 -5.90 -7.38
N ASN A 36 11.23 -4.92 -6.69
CA ASN A 36 12.02 -3.86 -6.05
C ASN A 36 12.11 -3.99 -4.53
N LEU A 37 11.10 -4.61 -3.92
CA LEU A 37 11.00 -4.70 -2.47
C LEU A 37 11.31 -6.13 -2.02
N ASP A 38 10.34 -7.04 -2.16
CA ASP A 38 10.53 -8.44 -1.82
C ASP A 38 9.52 -9.34 -2.56
N LYS A 39 9.94 -10.58 -2.89
CA LYS A 39 9.09 -11.57 -3.56
C LYS A 39 7.94 -12.07 -2.68
N THR A 40 8.07 -11.95 -1.36
CA THR A 40 7.04 -12.31 -0.37
C THR A 40 5.78 -11.49 -0.51
N TYR A 41 5.86 -10.27 -1.06
CA TYR A 41 4.70 -9.40 -1.32
C TYR A 41 3.85 -9.84 -2.52
N ARG A 42 4.23 -10.94 -3.18
CA ARG A 42 3.44 -11.54 -4.26
C ARG A 42 2.06 -11.94 -3.72
N ASN A 43 1.01 -11.56 -4.44
CA ASN A 43 -0.40 -11.83 -4.11
C ASN A 43 -0.92 -11.21 -2.80
N PHE A 44 -0.10 -10.40 -2.11
CA PHE A 44 -0.55 -9.65 -0.93
C PHE A 44 -1.74 -8.73 -1.29
N LEU A 45 -1.61 -8.02 -2.41
CA LEU A 45 -2.69 -7.25 -3.01
C LEU A 45 -3.54 -8.12 -3.94
N ALA A 46 -4.86 -8.14 -3.72
CA ALA A 46 -5.80 -8.77 -4.64
C ALA A 46 -5.91 -7.97 -5.95
N LYS A 47 -6.20 -8.64 -7.06
CA LYS A 47 -6.34 -8.02 -8.38
C LYS A 47 -7.76 -7.45 -8.57
N PRO A 48 -7.94 -6.12 -8.63
CA PRO A 48 -9.21 -5.53 -8.98
C PRO A 48 -9.48 -5.64 -10.49
N VAL A 49 -10.70 -6.00 -10.86
CA VAL A 49 -11.19 -6.06 -12.23
C VAL A 49 -12.53 -5.33 -12.29
N LYS A 50 -12.58 -4.26 -13.08
CA LYS A 50 -13.82 -3.50 -13.27
C LYS A 50 -14.76 -4.22 -14.22
N SER A 51 -15.98 -4.50 -13.78
CA SER A 51 -17.05 -5.09 -14.57
C SER A 51 -18.29 -4.18 -14.50
N ASN A 52 -18.44 -3.30 -15.50
CA ASN A 52 -19.52 -2.31 -15.58
C ASN A 52 -19.64 -1.43 -14.31
N TYR A 53 -20.65 -1.71 -13.48
CA TYR A 53 -20.99 -1.00 -12.25
C TYR A 53 -20.41 -1.65 -10.99
N GLU A 54 -19.72 -2.77 -11.14
CA GLU A 54 -19.09 -3.51 -10.06
C GLU A 54 -17.57 -3.56 -10.25
N ILE A 55 -16.86 -3.73 -9.14
CA ILE A 55 -15.45 -4.09 -9.12
C ILE A 55 -15.34 -5.42 -8.42
N ASP A 56 -14.65 -6.36 -9.07
CA ASP A 56 -14.41 -7.69 -8.56
C ASP A 56 -12.94 -7.84 -8.19
N TRP A 57 -12.66 -8.41 -7.01
CA TRP A 57 -11.31 -8.76 -6.60
C TRP A 57 -11.05 -10.23 -6.77
N TYR A 58 -9.88 -10.52 -7.33
CA TYR A 58 -9.39 -11.85 -7.60
C TYR A 58 -8.13 -12.13 -6.78
N SER A 59 -8.05 -13.31 -6.19
CA SER A 59 -6.87 -13.79 -5.46
C SER A 59 -6.47 -15.18 -5.95
N VAL A 60 -5.23 -15.59 -5.66
CA VAL A 60 -4.80 -16.98 -5.86
C VAL A 60 -5.25 -17.88 -4.70
N HIS A 61 -5.52 -17.30 -3.53
CA HIS A 61 -5.90 -18.03 -2.33
C HIS A 61 -7.39 -18.40 -2.37
N THR A 62 -7.71 -19.56 -1.80
CA THR A 62 -9.09 -20.06 -1.70
C THR A 62 -9.69 -19.79 -0.32
N ASP A 63 -11.02 -19.82 -0.27
CA ASP A 63 -11.78 -19.79 0.99
C ASP A 63 -11.51 -18.54 1.86
N LEU A 64 -11.24 -17.42 1.19
CA LEU A 64 -11.00 -16.13 1.80
C LEU A 64 -12.30 -15.57 2.38
N GLN A 65 -12.29 -15.28 3.68
CA GLN A 65 -13.37 -14.61 4.40
C GLN A 65 -12.90 -13.23 4.91
N PRO A 66 -13.79 -12.23 5.01
CA PRO A 66 -13.47 -10.97 5.69
C PRO A 66 -12.98 -11.27 7.12
N ILE A 67 -11.92 -10.60 7.57
CA ILE A 67 -11.35 -10.86 8.91
C ILE A 67 -12.36 -10.64 10.04
N GLU A 68 -13.37 -9.80 9.83
CA GLU A 68 -14.44 -9.51 10.80
C GLU A 68 -15.36 -10.71 11.01
N GLN A 69 -15.42 -11.62 10.03
CA GLN A 69 -16.30 -12.78 10.01
C GLN A 69 -15.53 -14.11 10.15
N SER A 70 -14.19 -14.05 10.16
CA SER A 70 -13.34 -15.23 10.18
C SER A 70 -12.97 -15.62 11.61
N ASP A 71 -13.00 -16.93 11.89
CA ASP A 71 -12.45 -17.51 13.12
C ASP A 71 -10.93 -17.28 13.26
N HIS A 72 -10.25 -16.93 12.17
CA HIS A 72 -8.81 -16.67 12.12
C HIS A 72 -8.45 -15.19 12.15
N ARG A 73 -9.33 -14.34 12.74
CA ARG A 73 -9.14 -12.89 12.80
C ARG A 73 -7.78 -12.46 13.36
N GLU A 74 -7.35 -13.04 14.47
CA GLU A 74 -6.07 -12.68 15.12
C GLU A 74 -4.87 -12.99 14.22
N PHE A 75 -4.88 -14.15 13.58
CA PHE A 75 -3.87 -14.53 12.60
C PHE A 75 -3.85 -13.54 11.43
N GLY A 76 -5.00 -13.25 10.83
CA GLY A 76 -5.12 -12.35 9.69
C GLY A 76 -4.60 -10.94 9.99
N LEU A 77 -4.99 -10.37 11.14
CA LEU A 77 -4.51 -9.06 11.58
C LEU A 77 -3.01 -9.05 11.86
N LYS A 78 -2.49 -10.07 12.53
CA LYS A 78 -1.05 -10.18 12.83
C LYS A 78 -0.23 -10.24 11.54
N GLN A 79 -0.61 -11.10 10.60
CA GLN A 79 0.08 -11.22 9.32
C GLN A 79 0.02 -9.92 8.52
N TYR A 80 -1.14 -9.26 8.49
CA TYR A 80 -1.29 -7.97 7.82
C TYR A 80 -0.35 -6.92 8.40
N TRP A 81 -0.33 -6.75 9.73
CA TRP A 81 0.48 -5.73 10.38
C TRP A 81 1.98 -6.01 10.28
N LEU A 82 2.41 -7.27 10.34
CA LEU A 82 3.82 -7.64 10.11
C LEU A 82 4.29 -7.22 8.71
N VAL A 83 3.50 -7.53 7.68
CA VAL A 83 3.82 -7.14 6.29
C VAL A 83 3.74 -5.62 6.11
N PHE A 84 2.72 -4.99 6.67
CA PHE A 84 2.53 -3.55 6.57
C PHE A 84 3.67 -2.75 7.20
N GLU A 85 4.11 -3.11 8.41
CA GLU A 85 5.21 -2.40 9.08
C GLU A 85 6.51 -2.47 8.29
N GLU A 86 6.81 -3.64 7.72
CA GLU A 86 8.01 -3.80 6.92
C GLU A 86 7.92 -3.01 5.61
N LEU A 87 6.79 -3.08 4.91
CA LEU A 87 6.53 -2.25 3.73
C LEU A 87 6.60 -0.76 4.05
N GLN A 88 6.08 -0.33 5.20
CA GLN A 88 6.05 1.07 5.60
C GLN A 88 7.46 1.64 5.77
N LYS A 89 8.39 0.89 6.37
CA LYS A 89 9.81 1.31 6.45
C LYS A 89 10.40 1.53 5.06
N GLN A 90 10.18 0.57 4.16
CA GLN A 90 10.69 0.65 2.78
C GLN A 90 10.06 1.81 2.01
N VAL A 91 8.76 2.06 2.19
CA VAL A 91 8.07 3.22 1.61
C VAL A 91 8.67 4.54 2.10
N GLU A 92 9.00 4.65 3.39
CA GLU A 92 9.67 5.84 3.93
C GLU A 92 11.06 6.05 3.33
N GLU A 93 11.81 4.98 3.09
CA GLU A 93 13.10 5.06 2.39
C GLU A 93 12.95 5.54 0.94
N LEU A 94 11.95 5.02 0.20
CA LEU A 94 11.63 5.47 -1.15
C LEU A 94 11.33 6.98 -1.18
N LEU A 95 10.57 7.47 -0.20
CA LEU A 95 10.20 8.88 -0.08
C LEU A 95 11.38 9.79 0.28
N ARG A 96 12.41 9.28 0.96
CA ARG A 96 13.64 10.01 1.30
C ARG A 96 14.69 9.97 0.19
N SER A 97 14.48 9.18 -0.87
CA SER A 97 15.39 9.10 -2.01
C SER A 97 15.57 10.46 -2.68
N ASN A 98 16.71 10.71 -3.33
CA ASN A 98 16.92 11.91 -4.14
C ASN A 98 16.36 11.78 -5.57
N ASP A 99 15.93 10.58 -5.97
CA ASP A 99 15.37 10.29 -7.29
C ASP A 99 13.84 10.53 -7.28
N SER A 100 13.37 11.41 -8.17
CA SER A 100 11.96 11.77 -8.27
C SER A 100 11.06 10.60 -8.67
N ASN A 101 11.56 9.65 -9.47
CA ASN A 101 10.82 8.44 -9.84
C ASN A 101 10.69 7.48 -8.65
N VAL A 102 11.74 7.35 -7.85
CA VAL A 102 11.72 6.54 -6.62
C VAL A 102 10.75 7.14 -5.59
N GLN A 103 10.79 8.46 -5.41
CA GLN A 103 9.83 9.17 -4.57
C GLN A 103 8.39 9.00 -5.06
N TYR A 104 8.16 9.06 -6.38
CA TYR A 104 6.85 8.84 -7.01
C TYR A 104 6.28 7.46 -6.64
N TRP A 105 7.10 6.41 -6.71
CA TRP A 105 6.70 5.07 -6.25
C TRP A 105 6.42 5.00 -4.76
N GLY A 106 7.24 5.65 -3.93
CA GLY A 106 6.97 5.79 -2.49
C GLY A 106 5.60 6.43 -2.23
N ALA A 107 5.23 7.46 -2.98
CA ALA A 107 3.94 8.14 -2.84
C ALA A 107 2.75 7.29 -3.30
N ILE A 108 2.89 6.53 -4.39
CA ILE A 108 1.89 5.54 -4.82
C ILE A 108 1.68 4.50 -3.71
N LEU A 109 2.75 3.86 -3.24
CA LEU A 109 2.66 2.80 -2.24
C LEU A 109 2.08 3.30 -0.93
N LYS A 110 2.47 4.50 -0.47
CA LYS A 110 1.86 5.15 0.69
C LYS A 110 0.35 5.31 0.55
N THR A 111 -0.15 5.57 -0.66
CA THR A 111 -1.59 5.71 -0.93
C THR A 111 -2.29 4.35 -0.98
N VAL A 112 -1.67 3.34 -1.61
CA VAL A 112 -2.23 1.98 -1.76
C VAL A 112 -2.32 1.25 -0.43
N LEU A 113 -1.30 1.39 0.42
CA LEU A 113 -1.14 0.65 1.66
C LEU A 113 -1.82 1.32 2.85
N ASN A 114 -2.61 2.40 2.65
CA ASN A 114 -3.31 3.06 3.75
C ASN A 114 -4.23 2.06 4.48
N PRO A 115 -4.02 1.77 5.78
CA PRO A 115 -4.83 0.78 6.50
C PRO A 115 -6.31 1.10 6.56
N GLU A 116 -6.67 2.38 6.51
CA GLU A 116 -8.07 2.83 6.46
C GLU A 116 -8.75 2.51 5.11
N ASP A 117 -7.96 2.32 4.05
CA ASP A 117 -8.45 2.04 2.70
C ASP A 117 -8.18 0.60 2.29
N ASN A 118 -7.99 -0.29 3.27
CA ASN A 118 -7.70 -1.70 3.06
C ASN A 118 -8.74 -2.57 3.77
N LEU A 119 -9.27 -3.58 3.09
CA LEU A 119 -10.06 -4.64 3.70
C LEU A 119 -9.26 -5.94 3.66
N ILE A 120 -9.18 -6.61 4.80
CA ILE A 120 -8.33 -7.79 4.97
C ILE A 120 -9.20 -9.04 4.84
N PHE A 121 -8.76 -9.99 4.03
CA PHE A 121 -9.38 -11.30 3.91
C PHE A 121 -8.38 -12.38 4.29
N THR A 122 -8.85 -13.44 4.96
CA THR A 122 -8.02 -14.57 5.36
C THR A 122 -8.78 -15.89 5.28
N ASN A 123 -8.03 -16.97 5.11
CA ASN A 123 -8.49 -18.36 5.23
C ASN A 123 -7.80 -19.11 6.39
N GLY A 124 -7.13 -18.37 7.30
CA GLY A 124 -6.35 -18.94 8.40
C GLY A 124 -4.93 -19.38 8.05
N LYS A 125 -4.55 -19.35 6.78
CA LYS A 125 -3.19 -19.67 6.31
C LYS A 125 -2.57 -18.51 5.55
N ASP A 126 -3.34 -17.87 4.70
CA ASP A 126 -2.94 -16.78 3.84
C ASP A 126 -3.81 -15.55 4.10
N ILE A 127 -3.35 -14.39 3.63
CA ILE A 127 -4.12 -13.15 3.61
C ILE A 127 -4.13 -12.54 2.21
N SER A 128 -5.19 -11.82 1.88
CA SER A 128 -5.27 -11.03 0.65
C SER A 128 -6.00 -9.72 0.93
N ILE A 129 -5.46 -8.62 0.40
CA ILE A 129 -5.95 -7.28 0.69
C ILE A 129 -6.78 -6.76 -0.47
N VAL A 130 -8.01 -6.37 -0.17
CA VAL A 130 -8.87 -5.58 -1.05
C VAL A 130 -8.48 -4.11 -0.86
N TRP A 131 -8.17 -3.45 -1.97
CA TRP A 131 -7.55 -2.11 -2.00
C TRP A 131 -8.02 -1.33 -3.24
N GLY A 132 -7.68 -0.04 -3.29
CA GLY A 132 -7.89 0.82 -4.46
C GLY A 132 -9.10 1.75 -4.38
N TRP A 133 -9.84 1.69 -3.27
CA TRP A 133 -11.00 2.53 -2.97
C TRP A 133 -10.90 3.04 -1.54
N LYS A 134 -11.53 4.18 -1.27
CA LYS A 134 -11.67 4.72 0.07
C LYS A 134 -12.75 3.97 0.83
N PHE A 135 -12.34 3.05 1.69
CA PHE A 135 -13.25 2.23 2.49
C PHE A 135 -13.54 2.84 3.86
N GLU A 136 -12.68 3.74 4.35
CA GLU A 136 -12.80 4.36 5.67
C GLU A 136 -12.91 3.32 6.79
N ASN A 137 -12.13 2.25 6.67
CA ASN A 137 -12.11 1.10 7.55
C ASN A 137 -11.32 1.38 8.83
N ASN A 138 -12.05 1.55 9.94
CA ASN A 138 -11.46 1.76 11.27
C ASN A 138 -11.26 0.46 12.06
N GLN A 139 -11.50 -0.72 11.46
CA GLN A 139 -11.51 -2.01 12.14
C GLN A 139 -10.17 -2.75 12.09
N ASN A 140 -9.22 -2.28 11.28
CA ASN A 140 -7.86 -2.83 11.14
C ASN A 140 -6.96 -2.44 12.34
N SER A 141 -7.43 -2.62 13.57
CA SER A 141 -6.65 -2.25 14.76
C SER A 141 -5.35 -3.05 14.85
N LYS A 142 -4.25 -2.37 15.20
CA LYS A 142 -2.94 -2.97 15.37
C LYS A 142 -2.90 -3.93 16.57
N PRO A 143 -2.60 -5.22 16.38
CA PRO A 143 -2.45 -6.16 17.49
C PRO A 143 -1.16 -5.89 18.26
N ASN A 144 -1.11 -6.31 19.53
CA ASN A 144 0.11 -6.24 20.32
C ASN A 144 1.07 -7.36 19.86
N LEU A 145 2.05 -7.01 19.02
CA LEU A 145 2.99 -7.96 18.41
C LEU A 145 4.04 -8.52 19.39
N LEU A 146 4.04 -8.06 20.66
CA LEU A 146 5.02 -8.47 21.68
C LEU A 146 4.70 -9.79 22.39
N ILE A 147 3.58 -10.45 22.05
CA ILE A 147 3.17 -11.71 22.67
C ILE A 147 3.48 -12.86 21.72
N ASP A 148 4.77 -13.15 21.55
CA ASP A 148 5.25 -14.36 20.87
C ASP A 148 6.60 -14.78 21.48
N ASN A 149 6.75 -14.60 22.79
CA ASN A 149 7.65 -15.48 23.55
C ASN A 149 6.87 -16.77 23.79
N VAL A 150 7.20 -17.77 22.97
CA VAL A 150 6.83 -19.17 23.12
C VAL A 150 6.77 -19.54 24.61
N PRO A 151 5.68 -20.12 25.15
CA PRO A 151 5.77 -20.85 26.39
C PRO A 151 6.69 -22.04 26.12
N ASP A 152 7.95 -21.91 26.54
CA ASP A 152 8.86 -23.03 26.79
C ASP A 152 8.22 -23.91 27.88
N ALA A 153 7.26 -24.72 27.47
CA ALA A 153 6.49 -25.58 28.34
C ALA A 153 6.55 -27.02 27.84
N LEU A 154 7.73 -27.50 27.44
CA LEU A 154 8.05 -28.93 27.30
C LEU A 154 9.56 -29.23 27.56
N LEU A 155 10.22 -28.52 28.48
CA LEU A 155 11.48 -29.02 29.04
C LEU A 155 11.22 -29.74 30.37
N PRO A 156 11.41 -31.07 30.47
CA PRO A 156 11.30 -31.78 31.74
C PRO A 156 12.40 -31.33 32.73
N PRO A 157 12.15 -31.45 34.04
CA PRO A 157 12.91 -30.76 35.09
C PRO A 157 14.37 -31.23 35.18
N GLN A 158 15.25 -30.24 35.36
CA GLN A 158 16.67 -30.44 35.64
C GLN A 158 16.85 -31.11 37.01
N ILE A 159 17.56 -32.24 37.06
CA ILE A 159 18.05 -32.84 38.30
C ILE A 159 19.51 -32.38 38.48
N PRO A 160 19.89 -31.73 39.59
CA PRO A 160 21.27 -31.32 39.87
C PRO A 160 22.11 -32.47 40.43
N ILE A 161 23.26 -32.80 39.83
CA ILE A 161 24.29 -33.66 40.45
C ILE A 161 25.71 -33.18 40.09
N GLU A 162 26.37 -32.65 41.11
CA GLU A 162 27.80 -32.63 41.50
C GLU A 162 28.95 -32.73 40.48
N GLU A 163 29.88 -31.77 40.57
CA GLU A 163 31.27 -31.88 40.09
C GLU A 163 32.04 -32.99 40.84
N PRO A 164 32.99 -33.66 40.16
CA PRO A 164 34.35 -33.59 40.69
C PRO A 164 35.46 -33.37 39.64
N LYS A 165 36.57 -32.94 40.22
CA LYS A 165 37.81 -32.34 39.72
C LYS A 165 38.78 -33.29 38.99
N LEU A 166 39.60 -32.67 38.13
CA LEU A 166 41.02 -32.97 37.77
C LEU A 166 41.33 -34.32 37.07
N ASP A 167 41.94 -34.28 35.87
CA ASP A 167 43.41 -34.28 35.75
C ASP A 167 43.92 -33.99 34.33
N ILE A 168 45.15 -33.50 34.27
CA ILE A 168 45.88 -32.99 33.09
C ILE A 168 46.65 -34.13 32.42
N GLU A 169 46.62 -34.23 31.08
CA GLU A 169 47.73 -34.85 30.33
C GLU A 169 48.07 -34.08 29.04
N LYS A 170 49.37 -34.03 28.76
CA LYS A 170 50.11 -33.05 27.96
C LYS A 170 50.35 -33.49 26.50
N GLN A 171 50.16 -32.55 25.57
CA GLN A 171 51.03 -32.16 24.43
C GLN A 171 51.37 -33.18 23.29
N PRO A 172 51.97 -32.75 22.14
CA PRO A 172 51.95 -31.46 21.41
C PRO A 172 51.91 -31.64 19.84
N MET A 173 52.23 -30.54 19.12
CA MET A 173 52.78 -30.41 17.76
C MET A 173 51.79 -30.12 16.61
N THR A 174 51.65 -28.85 16.21
CA THR A 174 52.42 -28.03 15.21
C THR A 174 51.51 -27.72 14.02
N ALA A 175 51.03 -26.49 13.89
CA ALA A 175 51.68 -25.34 13.23
C ALA A 175 51.47 -25.33 11.70
N LYS A 176 50.68 -24.34 11.24
CA LYS A 176 51.06 -23.45 10.13
C LYS A 176 50.17 -22.20 10.16
N THR A 177 50.75 -21.14 10.69
CA THR A 177 50.39 -19.73 10.49
C THR A 177 50.72 -19.32 9.06
N GLN A 178 49.88 -18.49 8.44
CA GLN A 178 50.37 -17.34 7.67
C GLN A 178 49.33 -16.22 7.73
N THR A 179 49.75 -15.14 8.39
CA THR A 179 49.12 -13.82 8.50
C THR A 179 49.92 -12.89 7.60
N GLU A 180 49.26 -12.08 6.77
CA GLU A 180 49.67 -10.73 6.35
C GLU A 180 48.63 -10.20 5.35
N LYS A 181 48.17 -8.96 5.34
CA LYS A 181 48.42 -7.78 6.19
C LYS A 181 47.29 -6.79 5.88
N MET A 182 46.87 -6.06 6.92
CA MET A 182 46.13 -4.81 6.83
C MET A 182 46.85 -3.80 5.92
N VAL A 183 46.12 -3.17 5.01
CA VAL A 183 46.36 -1.77 4.63
C VAL A 183 45.06 -1.03 4.83
N SER A 184 45.13 -0.08 5.76
CA SER A 184 44.17 0.96 6.08
C SER A 184 43.94 1.88 4.88
N ASP A 185 42.69 2.21 4.60
CA ASP A 185 42.32 3.58 4.26
C ASP A 185 40.99 3.90 4.94
N GLU A 186 41.09 4.73 5.97
CA GLU A 186 40.00 5.37 6.67
C GLU A 186 39.66 6.64 5.89
N SER A 187 38.52 6.66 5.21
CA SER A 187 37.86 7.91 4.80
C SER A 187 36.36 7.77 5.00
N ASN A 188 35.84 8.65 5.84
CA ASN A 188 34.47 8.75 6.31
C ASN A 188 33.41 8.86 5.21
N THR A 189 32.19 8.40 5.59
CA THR A 189 30.85 8.89 5.23
C THR A 189 30.04 8.07 4.20
N ASP A 190 28.90 7.57 4.68
CA ASP A 190 27.61 7.28 4.03
C ASP A 190 27.56 6.49 2.71
N ALA A 191 26.98 5.29 2.78
CA ALA A 191 25.63 5.01 2.30
C ALA A 191 25.44 3.50 2.16
N ALA A 192 24.36 2.97 2.74
CA ALA A 192 23.87 1.63 2.47
C ALA A 192 23.76 1.38 0.94
N PRO A 193 23.96 0.14 0.46
CA PRO A 193 23.96 -0.17 -0.96
C PRO A 193 22.61 0.22 -1.57
N ARG A 194 22.61 1.22 -2.46
CA ARG A 194 21.42 1.64 -3.20
C ARG A 194 20.98 0.47 -4.09
N HIS A 195 19.89 -0.19 -3.71
CA HIS A 195 19.20 -1.12 -4.60
C HIS A 195 18.79 -0.35 -5.86
N ALA A 196 19.27 -0.79 -7.02
CA ALA A 196 18.86 -0.24 -8.31
C ALA A 196 17.39 -0.60 -8.54
N TYR A 197 16.49 0.35 -8.30
CA TYR A 197 15.07 0.17 -8.53
C TYR A 197 14.79 -0.05 -10.01
N PHE A 198 14.13 -1.16 -10.35
CA PHE A 198 13.50 -1.39 -11.63
C PHE A 198 12.56 -0.21 -11.93
N SER A 199 12.97 0.63 -12.87
CA SER A 199 12.18 1.76 -13.38
C SER A 199 11.48 1.32 -14.66
N PRO A 200 10.22 0.87 -14.60
CA PRO A 200 9.44 0.77 -15.83
C PRO A 200 9.26 2.19 -16.36
N THR A 201 9.71 2.44 -17.60
CA THR A 201 9.47 3.69 -18.32
C THR A 201 8.00 4.07 -18.18
N ILE A 202 7.73 5.22 -17.58
CA ILE A 202 6.37 5.74 -17.45
C ILE A 202 5.98 6.30 -18.82
N GLU A 203 5.45 5.45 -19.69
CA GLU A 203 4.70 5.94 -20.84
C GLU A 203 3.34 6.44 -20.34
N GLN A 204 3.19 7.76 -20.30
CA GLN A 204 1.89 8.42 -20.14
C GLN A 204 1.00 8.04 -21.32
N GLN A 205 0.19 7.00 -21.15
CA GLN A 205 -0.90 6.70 -22.06
C GLN A 205 -1.95 7.80 -21.95
N ASP A 206 -1.88 8.75 -22.88
CA ASP A 206 -2.85 9.82 -23.14
C ASP A 206 -4.17 9.27 -23.72
N ILE A 207 -4.79 8.30 -23.02
CA ILE A 207 -6.06 7.70 -23.44
C ILE A 207 -7.07 7.80 -22.29
N ALA A 208 -7.28 9.01 -21.74
CA ALA A 208 -8.46 9.33 -20.90
C ALA A 208 -8.62 10.82 -20.54
N VAL A 209 -7.65 11.70 -20.83
CA VAL A 209 -7.63 13.08 -20.30
C VAL A 209 -8.78 13.95 -20.83
N ALA A 210 -9.34 13.63 -22.00
CA ALA A 210 -10.45 14.38 -22.58
C ALA A 210 -11.83 14.03 -21.97
N ALA A 211 -12.03 12.79 -21.50
CA ALA A 211 -13.30 12.35 -20.93
C ALA A 211 -13.46 12.78 -19.46
N THR A 212 -12.37 12.76 -18.69
CA THR A 212 -12.38 13.08 -17.25
C THR A 212 -12.56 14.57 -16.96
N LYS A 213 -12.04 15.48 -17.80
CA LYS A 213 -12.25 16.93 -17.65
C LYS A 213 -13.72 17.33 -17.80
N LYS A 214 -14.44 16.74 -18.77
CA LYS A 214 -15.87 16.98 -18.97
C LYS A 214 -16.70 16.38 -17.83
N ALA A 215 -16.35 15.18 -17.36
CA ALA A 215 -17.02 14.56 -16.22
C ALA A 215 -16.87 15.38 -14.93
N ARG A 216 -15.66 15.89 -14.64
CA ARG A 216 -15.38 16.72 -13.45
C ARG A 216 -16.15 18.05 -13.46
N LEU A 217 -16.29 18.69 -14.62
CA LEU A 217 -17.12 19.88 -14.79
C LEU A 217 -18.60 19.58 -14.55
N LEU A 218 -19.11 18.46 -15.07
CA LEU A 218 -20.52 18.07 -14.91
C LEU A 218 -20.86 17.73 -13.45
N THR A 219 -19.96 17.06 -12.72
CA THR A 219 -20.17 16.77 -11.29
C THR A 219 -20.19 18.06 -10.46
N PHE A 220 -19.31 19.02 -10.78
CA PHE A 220 -19.31 20.35 -10.16
C PHE A 220 -20.59 21.14 -10.49
N LEU A 221 -21.05 21.12 -11.75
CA LEU A 221 -22.29 21.76 -12.18
C LEU A 221 -23.51 21.15 -11.48
N LYS A 222 -23.54 19.82 -11.34
CA LYS A 222 -24.59 19.11 -10.61
C LYS A 222 -24.62 19.51 -9.12
N TYR A 223 -23.45 19.62 -8.49
CA TYR A 223 -23.34 20.05 -7.09
C TYR A 223 -23.84 21.49 -6.89
N ILE A 224 -23.49 22.41 -7.80
CA ILE A 224 -23.98 23.79 -7.77
C ILE A 224 -25.49 23.86 -8.05
N ALA A 225 -25.99 23.09 -9.02
CA ALA A 225 -27.41 23.06 -9.34
C ALA A 225 -28.27 22.57 -8.17
N VAL A 226 -27.81 21.60 -7.39
CA VAL A 226 -28.58 21.09 -6.24
C VAL A 226 -28.45 22.01 -5.02
N THR A 227 -27.26 22.52 -4.72
CA THR A 227 -26.99 23.23 -3.46
C THR A 227 -27.18 24.75 -3.57
N TYR A 228 -26.96 25.31 -4.76
CA TYR A 228 -26.93 26.76 -5.02
C TYR A 228 -27.79 27.12 -6.24
N TRP A 229 -28.92 26.45 -6.45
CA TRP A 229 -29.78 26.71 -7.61
C TRP A 229 -30.28 28.16 -7.68
N TRP A 230 -30.48 28.79 -6.52
CA TRP A 230 -30.86 30.19 -6.40
C TRP A 230 -29.78 31.15 -6.93
N VAL A 231 -28.49 30.80 -6.86
CA VAL A 231 -27.38 31.59 -7.42
C VAL A 231 -27.45 31.60 -8.95
N LEU A 232 -27.84 30.49 -9.55
CA LEU A 232 -28.02 30.38 -11.01
C LEU A 232 -29.19 31.25 -11.49
N ILE A 233 -30.29 31.28 -10.74
CA ILE A 233 -31.43 32.17 -11.02
C ILE A 233 -31.02 33.64 -10.85
N LEU A 234 -30.30 33.98 -9.79
CA LEU A 234 -29.83 35.35 -9.54
C LEU A 234 -28.87 35.83 -10.65
N LEU A 235 -27.97 34.97 -11.11
CA LEU A 235 -27.09 35.22 -12.25
C LEU A 235 -27.89 35.46 -13.53
N LEU A 236 -28.91 34.63 -13.80
CA LEU A 236 -29.79 34.78 -14.96
C LEU A 236 -30.52 36.14 -14.94
N VAL A 237 -31.08 36.53 -13.79
CA VAL A 237 -31.75 37.83 -13.61
C VAL A 237 -30.78 38.99 -13.84
N LEU A 238 -29.55 38.89 -13.33
CA LEU A 238 -28.51 39.89 -13.57
C LEU A 238 -28.16 40.02 -15.06
N ILE A 239 -28.00 38.89 -15.76
CA ILE A 239 -27.75 38.88 -17.21
C ILE A 239 -28.92 39.53 -17.96
N CYS A 240 -30.17 39.16 -17.62
CA CYS A 240 -31.35 39.78 -18.21
C CYS A 240 -31.37 41.29 -17.96
N LEU A 241 -31.11 41.76 -16.74
CA LEU A 241 -31.03 43.18 -16.41
C LEU A 241 -29.98 43.90 -17.27
N VAL A 242 -28.77 43.35 -17.40
CA VAL A 242 -27.71 43.92 -18.24
C VAL A 242 -28.16 44.00 -19.71
N PHE A 243 -28.83 42.98 -20.23
CA PHE A 243 -29.39 42.99 -21.59
C PHE A 243 -30.51 44.03 -21.75
N PHE A 244 -31.40 44.16 -20.77
CA PHE A 244 -32.45 45.19 -20.77
C PHE A 244 -31.85 46.59 -20.73
N PHE A 245 -30.87 46.85 -19.85
CA PHE A 245 -30.18 48.14 -19.80
C PHE A 245 -29.46 48.44 -21.11
N LYS A 246 -28.75 47.48 -21.70
CA LYS A 246 -28.10 47.64 -23.00
C LYS A 246 -29.10 47.92 -24.12
N SER A 247 -30.25 47.25 -24.10
CA SER A 247 -31.34 47.47 -25.07
C SER A 247 -32.02 48.83 -24.90
N LEU A 248 -32.07 49.39 -23.69
CA LEU A 248 -32.62 50.72 -23.42
C LEU A 248 -31.64 51.82 -23.85
N THR A 249 -30.34 51.64 -23.62
CA THR A 249 -29.30 52.59 -24.08
C THR A 249 -29.09 52.60 -25.60
N ILE A 250 -29.46 51.54 -26.32
CA ILE A 250 -29.38 51.49 -27.79
C ILE A 250 -30.58 52.19 -28.47
N LYS A 251 -31.66 52.46 -27.72
CA LYS A 251 -32.90 53.07 -28.25
C LYS A 251 -33.14 54.53 -27.80
N SER A 252 -32.19 55.14 -27.09
CA SER A 252 -32.18 56.58 -26.75
C SER A 252 -31.09 57.30 -27.50
#